data_AF-A0A822B2P5-F1
#
_entry.id   AF-A0A822B2P5-F1
#
_cell.length_a   1.000
_cell.length_b   1.000
_cell.length_c   1.000
_cell.angle_alpha   90.00
_cell.angle_beta   90.00
_cell.angle_gamma   90.00
#
_symmetry.space_group_name_H-M   'P 1'
#
loop_
_entity.id
_entity.type
_entity.pdbx_description
1 polymer ?
#
loop_
_entity_poly.entity_id
_entity_poly.type
_entity_poly.pdbx_seq_one_letter_code
_entity_poly.pdbx_strand_id
1 'polypeptide(L)'
;IFQLTLPDDLSTLSGFIEPTQITNYSLNIDNLLVNRNATRLAFSCQVYANLNIEQTNARKQAELDSGRTIYKFDKLYIRHWDEYYTGLRNHPFVVSINRQTNGIFQLSANPVDVLFNIDSDSPTKPFGDAKAQWSFSASGNSFAFTRQHDEDSSVAWTTNLDIYTVDL
;
A
#
# COMPACT_ATOMS: atom_id res chain seq x y z
N ILE A 1 2.38 8.15 -7.79
CA ILE A 1 0.99 8.29 -8.30
C ILE A 1 0.97 9.45 -9.27
N PHE A 2 0.26 9.28 -10.39
CA PHE A 2 0.04 10.32 -11.39
C PHE A 2 -1.46 10.61 -11.52
N GLN A 3 -1.81 11.87 -11.76
CA GLN A 3 -3.16 12.30 -12.11
C GLN A 3 -3.24 12.58 -13.61
N LEU A 4 -4.33 12.13 -14.24
CA LEU A 4 -4.73 12.52 -15.59
C LEU A 4 -5.95 13.44 -15.52
N THR A 5 -5.91 14.56 -16.24
CA THR A 5 -7.05 15.47 -16.37
C THR A 5 -7.70 15.24 -17.72
N LEU A 6 -8.81 14.50 -17.74
CA LEU A 6 -9.56 14.19 -18.95
C LEU A 6 -10.64 15.25 -19.21
N PRO A 7 -10.93 15.61 -20.48
CA PRO A 7 -12.12 16.38 -20.82
C PRO A 7 -13.40 15.56 -20.58
N ASP A 8 -14.54 16.24 -20.39
CA ASP A 8 -15.84 15.57 -20.18
C ASP A 8 -16.27 14.72 -21.38
N ASP A 9 -15.92 15.15 -22.59
CA ASP A 9 -16.12 14.39 -23.82
C ASP A 9 -14.78 13.86 -24.34
N LEU A 10 -14.54 12.56 -24.17
CA LEU A 10 -13.32 11.88 -24.61
C LEU A 10 -13.15 11.88 -26.14
N SER A 11 -14.22 12.12 -26.92
CA SER A 11 -14.11 12.25 -28.38
C SER A 11 -13.39 13.54 -28.81
N THR A 12 -13.32 14.53 -27.92
CA THR A 12 -12.56 15.77 -28.13
C THR A 12 -11.08 15.63 -27.81
N LEU A 13 -10.64 14.45 -27.35
CA LEU A 13 -9.25 14.20 -27.00
C LEU A 13 -8.39 14.14 -28.27
N SER A 14 -7.76 15.26 -28.59
CA SER A 14 -6.94 15.43 -29.81
C SER A 14 -5.45 15.17 -29.61
N GLY A 15 -5.01 14.79 -28.40
CA GLY A 15 -3.60 14.59 -28.07
C GLY A 15 -3.35 13.82 -26.78
N PHE A 16 -2.07 13.59 -26.50
CA PHE A 16 -1.62 12.95 -25.27
C PHE A 16 -1.84 13.87 -24.06
N ILE A 17 -2.35 13.30 -22.97
CA ILE A 17 -2.48 14.01 -21.70
C ILE A 17 -1.25 13.70 -20.86
N GLU A 18 -0.49 14.76 -20.54
CA GLU A 18 0.67 14.66 -19.66
C GLU A 18 0.23 14.33 -18.22
N PRO A 19 0.61 13.16 -17.67
CA PRO A 19 0.29 12.80 -16.30
C PRO A 19 1.07 13.68 -15.30
N THR A 20 0.39 14.22 -14.29
CA THR A 20 1.04 15.00 -13.23
C THR A 20 1.40 14.11 -12.05
N GLN A 21 2.68 14.04 -11.67
CA GLN A 21 3.11 13.31 -10.48
C GLN A 21 2.63 14.02 -9.20
N ILE A 22 1.94 13.30 -8.32
CA ILE A 22 1.39 13.85 -7.08
C ILE A 22 2.02 13.26 -5.80
N THR A 23 2.92 12.28 -5.94
CA THR A 23 3.66 11.66 -4.81
C THR A 23 5.11 11.41 -5.18
N ASN A 24 6.01 11.45 -4.20
CA ASN A 24 7.44 11.15 -4.37
C ASN A 24 7.99 10.38 -3.14
N TYR A 25 7.61 9.11 -3.01
CA TYR A 25 8.07 8.25 -1.91
C TYR A 25 9.38 7.54 -2.27
N SER A 26 10.20 7.23 -1.27
CA SER A 26 11.46 6.50 -1.48
C SER A 26 11.30 5.02 -1.83
N LEU A 27 10.12 4.44 -1.57
CA LEU A 27 9.75 3.09 -1.99
C LEU A 27 8.69 3.11 -3.08
N ASN A 28 8.68 2.03 -3.86
CA ASN A 28 7.59 1.76 -4.79
C ASN A 28 6.28 1.56 -4.03
N ILE A 29 5.22 2.11 -4.63
CA ILE A 29 3.83 1.87 -4.25
C ILE A 29 3.19 0.99 -5.31
N ASP A 30 2.12 0.30 -4.94
CA ASP A 30 1.39 -0.57 -5.86
C ASP A 30 -0.10 -0.17 -5.89
N ASN A 31 -0.99 -1.12 -5.59
CA ASN A 31 -2.41 -0.99 -5.31
C ASN A 31 -2.87 0.42 -4.90
N LEU A 32 -4.03 0.84 -5.41
CA LEU A 32 -4.57 2.18 -5.18
C LEU A 32 -6.10 2.15 -5.05
N LEU A 33 -6.62 2.84 -4.04
CA LEU A 33 -8.05 3.04 -3.83
C LEU A 33 -8.31 4.50 -3.38
N VAL A 34 -9.27 5.15 -4.00
CA VAL A 34 -9.70 6.51 -3.62
C VAL A 34 -11.12 6.41 -3.03
N ASN A 35 -11.38 7.13 -1.94
CA ASN A 35 -12.73 7.13 -1.37
C ASN A 35 -13.72 7.88 -2.27
N ARG A 36 -15.02 7.63 -2.06
CA ARG A 36 -16.11 8.22 -2.87
C ARG A 36 -16.04 9.75 -2.99
N ASN A 37 -15.64 10.42 -1.92
CA ASN A 37 -15.60 11.88 -1.84
C ASN A 37 -14.27 12.49 -2.34
N ALA A 38 -13.32 11.66 -2.80
CA ALA A 38 -11.98 12.08 -3.21
C ALA A 38 -11.23 12.92 -2.16
N THR A 39 -11.39 12.56 -0.88
CA THR A 39 -10.73 13.18 0.28
C THR A 39 -9.69 12.27 0.94
N ARG A 40 -9.67 11.00 0.56
CA ARG A 40 -8.75 9.98 1.06
C ARG A 40 -8.25 9.11 -0.09
N LEU A 41 -7.00 8.72 0.02
CA LEU A 41 -6.31 7.82 -0.89
C LEU A 41 -5.64 6.73 -0.04
N ALA A 42 -5.90 5.47 -0.36
CA ALA A 42 -5.17 4.32 0.13
C ALA A 42 -4.24 3.80 -0.96
N PHE A 43 -3.03 3.41 -0.58
CA PHE A 43 -2.11 2.70 -1.45
C PHE A 43 -1.35 1.63 -0.68
N SER A 44 -0.83 0.60 -1.36
CA SER A 44 0.01 -0.40 -0.70
C SER A 44 1.50 -0.13 -0.91
N CYS A 45 2.31 -0.46 0.09
CA CYS A 45 3.77 -0.37 0.01
C CYS A 45 4.39 -1.53 0.79
N GLN A 46 5.50 -2.08 0.27
CA GLN A 46 6.22 -3.14 0.97
C GLN A 46 7.18 -2.55 2.01
N VAL A 47 6.85 -2.73 3.28
CA VAL A 47 7.61 -2.23 4.44
C VAL A 47 7.90 -3.33 5.44
N TYR A 48 8.89 -3.13 6.31
CA TYR A 48 8.99 -3.96 7.52
C TYR A 48 7.94 -3.48 8.51
N ALA A 49 7.25 -4.40 9.18
CA ALA A 49 6.08 -4.07 10.00
C ALA A 49 6.31 -2.95 11.03
N ASN A 50 7.52 -2.82 11.55
CA ASN A 50 7.91 -1.85 12.57
C ASN A 50 8.70 -0.65 12.04
N LEU A 51 8.83 -0.48 10.72
CA LEU A 51 9.58 0.60 10.09
C LEU A 51 8.68 1.40 9.14
N ASN A 52 8.88 2.71 9.09
CA ASN A 52 8.24 3.52 8.06
C ASN A 52 8.91 3.34 6.68
N ILE A 53 8.36 4.02 5.66
CA ILE A 53 8.83 3.96 4.26
C ILE A 53 10.33 4.30 4.16
N GLU A 54 10.76 5.41 4.75
CA GLU A 54 12.16 5.88 4.66
C GLU A 54 13.12 4.95 5.40
N GLN A 55 12.74 4.48 6.59
CA GLN A 55 13.54 3.53 7.37
C GLN A 55 13.66 2.18 6.67
N THR A 56 12.57 1.70 6.06
CA THR A 56 12.59 0.50 5.23
C THR A 56 13.53 0.67 4.04
N ASN A 57 13.45 1.81 3.33
CA ASN A 57 14.33 2.08 2.20
C ASN A 57 15.81 2.11 2.63
N ALA A 58 16.13 2.81 3.71
CA ALA A 58 17.49 2.88 4.25
C ALA A 58 18.02 1.48 4.61
N ARG A 59 17.20 0.63 5.24
CA ARG A 59 17.56 -0.75 5.54
C ARG A 59 17.81 -1.57 4.28
N LYS A 60 16.92 -1.50 3.28
CA LYS A 60 17.10 -2.21 2.01
C LYS A 60 18.38 -1.79 1.29
N GLN A 61 18.70 -0.50 1.29
CA GLN A 61 19.93 0.02 0.70
C GLN A 61 21.16 -0.51 1.45
N ALA A 62 21.16 -0.48 2.79
CA ALA A 62 22.26 -1.01 3.59
C ALA A 62 22.47 -2.53 3.39
N GLU A 63 21.38 -3.30 3.24
CA GLU A 63 21.45 -4.73 2.93
C GLU A 63 22.09 -4.96 1.54
N LEU A 64 21.67 -4.19 0.54
CA LEU A 64 22.23 -4.22 -0.82
C LEU A 64 23.72 -3.84 -0.85
N ASP A 65 24.08 -2.73 -0.20
CA ASP A 65 25.46 -2.22 -0.14
C ASP A 65 26.41 -3.17 0.58
N SER A 66 25.88 -4.02 1.47
CA SER A 66 26.70 -5.02 2.16
C SER A 66 27.21 -6.13 1.24
N GLY A 67 26.61 -6.32 0.06
CA GLY A 67 26.97 -7.36 -0.91
C GLY A 67 26.73 -8.80 -0.43
N ARG A 68 26.04 -8.99 0.69
CA ARG A 68 25.76 -10.31 1.28
C ARG A 68 24.35 -10.77 0.95
N THR A 69 24.21 -11.98 0.45
CA THR A 69 22.93 -12.65 0.29
C THR A 69 22.78 -13.72 1.38
N ILE A 70 22.29 -13.30 2.54
CA ILE A 70 22.05 -14.19 3.69
C ILE A 70 20.58 -14.03 4.10
N TYR A 71 19.85 -15.13 4.13
CA TYR A 71 18.48 -15.16 4.62
C TYR A 71 18.42 -15.85 5.98
N LYS A 72 17.78 -15.20 6.94
CA LYS A 72 17.41 -15.77 8.24
C LYS A 72 15.90 -15.86 8.31
N PHE A 73 15.37 -17.04 8.58
CA PHE A 73 13.94 -17.28 8.73
C PHE A 73 13.66 -17.81 10.11
N ASP A 74 12.84 -17.08 10.86
CA ASP A 74 12.46 -17.45 12.23
C ASP A 74 11.01 -17.99 12.29
N LYS A 75 10.27 -17.96 11.16
CA LYS A 75 8.87 -18.40 11.05
C LYS A 75 8.48 -18.85 9.64
N LEU A 76 7.35 -19.53 9.50
CA LEU A 76 6.75 -19.89 8.20
C LEU A 76 5.75 -18.82 7.74
N TYR A 77 5.51 -18.65 6.43
CA TYR A 77 6.24 -19.29 5.32
C TYR A 77 7.56 -18.60 5.00
N ILE A 78 8.55 -19.35 4.53
CA ILE A 78 9.85 -18.79 4.11
C ILE A 78 9.88 -18.34 2.65
N ARG A 79 8.91 -18.78 1.83
CA ARG A 79 8.86 -18.50 0.38
C ARG A 79 7.43 -18.61 -0.16
N HIS A 80 7.07 -17.74 -1.11
CA HIS A 80 5.91 -17.93 -2.00
C HIS A 80 6.43 -18.07 -3.44
N TRP A 81 6.34 -19.29 -3.98
CA TRP A 81 6.82 -19.64 -5.34
C TRP A 81 8.25 -19.23 -5.63
N ASP A 82 8.52 -18.04 -6.16
CA ASP A 82 9.85 -17.53 -6.53
C ASP A 82 10.36 -16.40 -5.63
N GLU A 83 9.57 -15.99 -4.63
CA GLU A 83 9.91 -14.89 -3.72
C GLU A 83 10.13 -15.40 -2.29
N TYR A 84 11.31 -15.14 -1.71
CA TYR A 84 11.58 -15.42 -0.30
C TYR A 84 10.94 -14.36 0.61
N TYR A 85 10.37 -14.77 1.73
CA TYR A 85 9.84 -13.85 2.74
C TYR A 85 10.96 -13.33 3.63
N THR A 86 11.55 -12.19 3.25
CA THR A 86 12.66 -11.55 3.97
C THR A 86 12.21 -10.62 5.10
N GLY A 87 10.92 -10.68 5.47
CA GLY A 87 10.29 -9.85 6.50
C GLY A 87 9.58 -8.59 5.98
N LEU A 88 9.61 -8.33 4.68
CA LEU A 88 8.78 -7.29 4.05
C LEU A 88 7.32 -7.73 3.97
N ARG A 89 6.43 -6.81 4.34
CA ARG A 89 4.98 -6.95 4.33
C ARG A 89 4.34 -5.89 3.46
N ASN A 90 3.28 -6.27 2.76
CA ASN A 90 2.48 -5.34 2.00
C ASN A 90 1.50 -4.63 2.95
N HIS A 91 1.73 -3.36 3.26
CA HIS A 91 0.89 -2.61 4.19
C HIS A 91 0.01 -1.58 3.45
N PRO A 92 -1.25 -1.38 3.88
CA PRO A 92 -2.07 -0.25 3.46
C PRO A 92 -1.57 1.03 4.12
N PHE A 93 -1.31 2.04 3.30
CA PHE A 93 -1.09 3.40 3.75
C PHE A 93 -2.28 4.26 3.35
N VAL A 94 -2.85 5.00 4.29
CA VAL A 94 -3.95 5.93 4.04
C VAL A 94 -3.48 7.37 4.20
N VAL A 95 -3.82 8.22 3.25
CA VAL A 95 -3.45 9.64 3.24
C VAL A 95 -4.64 10.52 2.87
N SER A 96 -4.72 11.69 3.50
CA SER A 96 -5.71 12.71 3.14
C SER A 96 -5.28 13.46 1.88
N ILE A 97 -6.22 13.65 0.97
CA ILE A 97 -6.01 14.38 -0.28
C ILE A 97 -7.02 15.52 -0.41
N ASN A 98 -6.62 16.60 -1.08
CA ASN A 98 -7.50 17.72 -1.38
C ASN A 98 -7.31 18.17 -2.83
N ARG A 99 -8.41 18.54 -3.48
CA ARG A 99 -8.39 19.09 -4.83
C ARG A 99 -8.07 20.57 -4.77
N GLN A 100 -7.00 20.99 -5.44
CA GLN A 100 -6.59 22.38 -5.56
C GLN A 100 -7.48 23.13 -6.58
N THR A 101 -7.45 24.46 -6.56
CA THR A 101 -8.22 25.31 -7.49
C THR A 101 -7.91 25.04 -8.96
N ASN A 102 -6.66 24.65 -9.27
CA ASN A 102 -6.22 24.24 -10.61
C ASN A 102 -6.68 22.81 -11.01
N GLY A 103 -7.45 22.14 -10.16
CA GLY A 103 -7.97 20.79 -10.39
C GLY A 103 -7.00 19.65 -10.05
N ILE A 104 -5.77 19.94 -9.62
CA ILE A 104 -4.76 18.95 -9.25
C ILE A 104 -4.96 18.52 -7.79
N PHE A 105 -4.88 17.22 -7.52
CA PHE A 105 -4.92 16.69 -6.17
C PHE A 105 -3.55 16.83 -5.49
N GLN A 106 -3.56 17.23 -4.23
CA GLN A 106 -2.37 17.26 -3.38
C GLN A 106 -2.59 16.39 -2.14
N LEU A 107 -1.51 15.79 -1.63
CA LEU A 107 -1.51 15.21 -0.30
C LEU A 107 -1.57 16.34 0.74
N SER A 108 -2.49 16.23 1.70
CA SER A 108 -2.68 17.20 2.78
C SER A 108 -2.06 16.76 4.11
N ALA A 109 -1.54 15.54 4.18
CA ALA A 109 -0.87 14.97 5.34
C ALA A 109 0.14 13.91 4.91
N ASN A 110 0.96 13.44 5.85
CA ASN A 110 1.77 12.24 5.65
C ASN A 110 0.88 10.99 5.64
N PRO A 111 1.25 9.96 4.86
CA PRO A 111 0.53 8.70 4.88
C PRO A 111 0.66 8.00 6.23
N VAL A 112 -0.44 7.42 6.70
CA VAL A 112 -0.51 6.61 7.92
C VAL A 112 -0.52 5.16 7.53
N ASP A 113 0.39 4.37 8.11
CA ASP A 113 0.42 2.91 7.97
C ASP A 113 -0.69 2.29 8.84
N VAL A 114 -1.67 1.66 8.20
CA VAL A 114 -2.81 1.01 8.85
C VAL A 114 -2.38 -0.23 9.63
N LEU A 115 -1.27 -0.86 9.25
CA LEU A 115 -0.74 -2.08 9.84
C LEU A 115 0.58 -1.84 10.59
N PHE A 116 0.86 -0.61 11.03
CA PHE A 116 2.10 -0.35 11.77
C PHE A 116 2.22 -1.25 13.01
N ASN A 117 3.39 -1.87 13.18
CA ASN A 117 3.71 -2.92 14.16
C ASN A 117 2.86 -4.19 14.07
N ILE A 118 2.18 -4.41 12.95
CA ILE A 118 1.41 -5.62 12.70
C ILE A 118 2.10 -6.40 11.59
N ASP A 119 2.47 -7.63 11.91
CA ASP A 119 3.15 -8.52 10.98
C ASP A 119 2.14 -9.23 10.07
N SER A 120 1.63 -8.52 9.06
CA SER A 120 0.58 -9.03 8.18
C SER A 120 0.56 -8.33 6.83
N ASP A 121 0.03 -9.01 5.82
CA ASP A 121 -0.11 -8.49 4.47
C ASP A 121 -1.56 -8.04 4.21
N SER A 122 -1.72 -6.82 3.70
CA SER A 122 -2.96 -6.30 3.13
C SER A 122 -2.67 -5.29 1.99
N PRO A 123 -3.16 -5.54 0.75
CA PRO A 123 -3.80 -6.78 0.33
C PRO A 123 -2.81 -7.93 0.43
N THR A 124 -3.34 -9.15 0.52
CA THR A 124 -2.51 -10.34 0.69
C THR A 124 -1.55 -10.55 -0.47
N LYS A 125 -0.37 -11.12 -0.20
CA LYS A 125 0.54 -11.53 -1.26
C LYS A 125 0.26 -12.98 -1.71
N PRO A 126 0.58 -13.33 -2.97
CA PRO A 126 1.08 -12.46 -4.04
C PRO A 126 -0.05 -11.85 -4.90
N PHE A 127 -1.29 -12.33 -4.77
CA PHE A 127 -2.39 -12.00 -5.69
C PHE A 127 -3.48 -11.11 -5.10
N GLY A 128 -3.23 -10.48 -3.96
CA GLY A 128 -4.21 -9.59 -3.35
C GLY A 128 -4.38 -8.32 -4.17
N ASP A 129 -5.63 -7.92 -4.29
CA ASP A 129 -6.05 -6.73 -5.01
C ASP A 129 -6.78 -5.79 -4.06
N ALA A 130 -6.40 -4.52 -4.08
CA ALA A 130 -7.03 -3.49 -3.25
C ALA A 130 -8.53 -3.36 -3.51
N LYS A 131 -9.02 -3.54 -4.75
CA LYS A 131 -10.47 -3.37 -5.01
C LYS A 131 -11.30 -4.50 -4.41
N ALA A 132 -10.73 -5.71 -4.32
CA ALA A 132 -11.38 -6.85 -3.69
C ALA A 132 -11.22 -6.88 -2.16
N GLN A 133 -10.11 -6.35 -1.64
CA GLN A 133 -9.71 -6.52 -0.25
C GLN A 133 -9.87 -5.29 0.62
N TRP A 134 -10.03 -4.10 0.03
CA TRP A 134 -10.14 -2.85 0.76
C TRP A 134 -11.45 -2.11 0.46
N SER A 135 -11.93 -1.36 1.44
CA SER A 135 -13.06 -0.48 1.26
C SER A 135 -13.01 0.70 2.22
N PHE A 136 -13.26 1.90 1.72
CA PHE A 136 -13.62 3.02 2.58
C PHE A 136 -15.12 2.94 2.91
N SER A 137 -15.47 3.25 4.16
CA SER A 137 -16.84 3.57 4.54
C SER A 137 -17.44 4.66 3.64
N ALA A 138 -18.77 4.70 3.54
CA ALA A 138 -19.47 5.68 2.71
C ALA A 138 -19.15 7.14 3.10
N SER A 139 -18.93 7.40 4.38
CA SER A 139 -18.48 8.71 4.89
C SER A 139 -16.99 8.98 4.66
N GLY A 140 -16.18 7.92 4.55
CA GLY A 140 -14.72 8.00 4.43
C GLY A 140 -13.98 8.09 5.76
N ASN A 141 -14.66 7.89 6.89
CA ASN A 141 -14.08 8.00 8.24
C ASN A 141 -13.57 6.67 8.82
N SER A 142 -13.83 5.56 8.12
CA SER A 142 -13.32 4.24 8.47
C SER A 142 -12.84 3.49 7.23
N PHE A 143 -11.84 2.63 7.40
CA PHE A 143 -11.23 1.80 6.38
C PHE A 143 -11.35 0.32 6.75
N ALA A 144 -11.95 -0.47 5.87
CA ALA A 144 -12.02 -1.91 5.97
C ALA A 144 -10.94 -2.54 5.09
N PHE A 145 -10.29 -3.58 5.59
CA PHE A 145 -9.30 -4.34 4.85
C PHE A 145 -9.29 -5.81 5.26
N THR A 146 -8.94 -6.70 4.34
CA THR A 146 -8.68 -8.10 4.69
C THR A 146 -7.22 -8.31 5.02
N ARG A 147 -6.94 -9.16 6.00
CA ARG A 147 -5.58 -9.63 6.28
C ARG A 147 -5.61 -11.04 6.83
N GLN A 148 -4.45 -11.69 6.83
CA GLN A 148 -4.24 -12.97 7.51
C GLN A 148 -3.39 -12.75 8.77
N HIS A 149 -3.79 -13.33 9.90
CA HIS A 149 -3.00 -13.25 11.12
C HIS A 149 -1.73 -14.11 10.99
N ASP A 150 -0.56 -13.47 11.08
CA ASP A 150 0.76 -14.07 10.86
C ASP A 150 1.76 -13.68 11.95
N GLU A 151 1.35 -13.73 13.22
CA GLU A 151 2.27 -13.47 14.35
C GLU A 151 3.06 -14.73 14.72
N ASP A 152 2.43 -15.91 14.72
CA ASP A 152 3.01 -17.18 15.20
C ASP A 152 3.11 -18.28 14.13
N SER A 153 3.37 -17.94 12.86
CA SER A 153 3.30 -18.88 11.71
C SER A 153 1.92 -19.50 11.46
N SER A 154 0.85 -18.99 12.10
CA SER A 154 -0.53 -19.46 11.89
C SER A 154 -0.97 -19.37 10.43
N VAL A 155 -0.39 -18.41 9.69
CA VAL A 155 -0.54 -18.24 8.24
C VAL A 155 -0.26 -19.54 7.48
N ALA A 156 0.58 -20.42 8.03
CA ALA A 156 1.02 -21.64 7.37
C ALA A 156 -0.05 -22.74 7.27
N TRP A 157 -1.11 -22.63 8.07
CA TRP A 157 -2.08 -23.70 8.30
C TRP A 157 -3.51 -23.32 7.92
N THR A 158 -3.71 -22.12 7.39
CA THR A 158 -5.03 -21.63 7.02
C THR A 158 -4.94 -20.76 5.77
N THR A 159 -6.03 -20.67 5.03
CA THR A 159 -6.20 -19.70 3.94
C THR A 159 -7.23 -18.64 4.32
N ASN A 160 -7.58 -18.56 5.61
CA ASN A 160 -8.61 -17.65 6.09
C ASN A 160 -8.13 -16.20 5.99
N LEU A 161 -9.01 -15.34 5.48
CA LEU A 161 -8.84 -13.89 5.45
C LEU A 161 -9.98 -13.27 6.25
N ASP A 162 -9.61 -12.62 7.35
CA ASP A 162 -10.56 -11.91 8.18
C ASP A 162 -10.63 -10.44 7.76
N ILE A 163 -11.81 -9.85 7.92
CA ILE A 163 -12.06 -8.44 7.65
C ILE A 163 -11.84 -7.66 8.94
N TYR A 164 -11.01 -6.62 8.86
CA TYR A 164 -10.76 -5.68 9.94
C TYR A 164 -11.19 -4.27 9.52
N THR A 165 -11.50 -3.44 10.51
CA THR A 165 -11.84 -2.03 10.29
C THR A 165 -11.05 -1.15 11.24
N VAL A 166 -10.62 0.01 10.75
CA VAL A 166 -10.01 1.08 11.54
C VAL A 166 -10.72 2.40 11.27
N ASP A 167 -10.70 3.30 12.25
CA ASP A 167 -11.10 4.69 12.07
C ASP A 167 -9.95 5.53 11.49
N LEU A 168 -10.28 6.55 10.70
CA LEU A 168 -9.37 7.38 9.90
C LEU A 168 -9.44 8.87 10.23
#